data_AF-A0A166WKQ8-F1
#
_entry.id   AF-A0A166WKQ8-F1
#
_cell.length_a   1.000
_cell.length_b   1.000
_cell.length_c   1.000
_cell.angle_alpha   90.00
_cell.angle_beta   90.00
_cell.angle_gamma   90.00
#
_symmetry.space_group_name_H-M   'P 1'
#
loop_
_entity.id
_entity.type
_entity.pdbx_description
1 polymer ?
#
loop_
_entity_poly.entity_id
_entity_poly.type
_entity_poly.pdbx_seq_one_letter_code
_entity_poly.pdbx_strand_id
1 'polypeptide(L)'
;MLEVSESAYKPVDHHTLVDNCIAQLIFNDMVDAEDEIVSIYSRRFDHGYPTPSLERDAALAEALPHLENKDILSRGRFGAWTYEVSNQDHSYMQGVEAVDRIHSGAVELTLGYPDLVNRRVNSERRLPGFSG
;
A
#
# COMPACT_ATOMS: atom_id res chain seq x y z
N MET A 1 0.15 -18.81 1.04
CA MET A 1 -0.19 -17.65 0.17
C MET A 1 1.09 -17.15 -0.45
N LEU A 2 1.07 -16.84 -1.74
CA LEU A 2 2.24 -16.38 -2.50
C LEU A 2 1.96 -15.02 -3.13
N GLU A 3 3.02 -14.22 -3.29
CA GLU A 3 2.99 -12.94 -3.98
C GLU A 3 4.06 -12.93 -5.07
N VAL A 4 3.69 -12.59 -6.31
CA VAL A 4 4.62 -12.48 -7.44
C VAL A 4 4.46 -11.10 -8.07
N SER A 5 5.55 -10.32 -8.11
CA SER A 5 5.55 -8.99 -8.71
C SER A 5 5.62 -9.05 -10.25
N GLU A 6 4.99 -8.08 -10.89
CA GLU A 6 4.97 -7.90 -12.34
C GLU A 6 5.24 -6.42 -12.67
N SER A 7 6.06 -6.17 -13.70
CA SER A 7 6.26 -4.83 -14.28
C SER A 7 6.77 -4.96 -15.72
N ALA A 8 6.90 -3.84 -16.44
CA ALA A 8 7.55 -3.84 -17.75
C ALA A 8 9.00 -4.38 -17.72
N TYR A 9 9.66 -4.35 -16.55
CA TYR A 9 11.03 -4.84 -16.35
C TYR A 9 11.09 -6.26 -15.77
N LYS A 10 9.95 -6.79 -15.30
CA LYS A 10 9.80 -8.15 -14.78
C LYS A 10 8.46 -8.71 -15.27
N PRO A 11 8.37 -9.11 -16.55
CA PRO A 11 7.14 -9.66 -17.09
C PRO A 11 6.77 -10.98 -16.41
N VAL A 12 5.48 -11.29 -16.39
CA VAL A 12 4.94 -12.55 -15.86
C VAL A 12 4.11 -13.23 -16.94
N ASP A 13 4.40 -14.50 -17.22
CA ASP A 13 3.51 -15.35 -18.01
C ASP A 13 2.40 -15.91 -17.11
N HIS A 14 1.22 -15.32 -17.23
CA HIS A 14 0.06 -15.68 -16.42
C HIS A 14 -0.48 -17.08 -16.71
N HIS A 15 -0.15 -17.68 -17.86
CA HIS A 15 -0.58 -19.04 -18.20
C HIS A 15 0.20 -20.10 -17.43
N THR A 16 1.48 -19.84 -17.11
CA THR A 16 2.37 -20.79 -16.43
C THR A 16 2.66 -20.40 -14.96
N LEU A 17 2.17 -19.25 -14.50
CA LEU A 17 2.46 -18.70 -13.17
C LEU A 17 2.18 -19.66 -12.01
N VAL A 18 1.01 -20.30 -12.00
CA VAL A 18 0.59 -21.20 -10.90
C VAL A 18 1.49 -22.43 -10.84
N ASP A 19 1.74 -23.08 -11.97
CA ASP A 19 2.60 -24.26 -12.06
C ASP A 19 4.04 -23.92 -11.65
N ASN A 20 4.55 -22.77 -12.08
CA ASN A 20 5.86 -22.27 -11.67
C ASN A 20 5.91 -22.02 -10.15
N CYS A 21 4.86 -21.47 -9.55
CA CYS A 21 4.81 -21.26 -8.10
C CYS A 21 4.81 -22.58 -7.33
N ILE A 22 4.03 -23.58 -7.76
CA ILE A 22 3.99 -24.90 -7.12
C ILE A 22 5.34 -25.61 -7.25
N ALA A 23 5.95 -25.58 -8.44
CA ALA A 23 7.28 -26.14 -8.64
C ALA A 23 8.33 -25.48 -7.73
N GLN A 24 8.23 -24.16 -7.51
CA GLN A 24 9.11 -23.45 -6.57
C GLN A 24 8.81 -23.77 -5.11
N LEU A 25 7.55 -23.99 -4.72
CA LEU A 25 7.20 -24.44 -3.37
C LEU A 25 7.86 -25.79 -3.06
N ILE A 26 7.77 -26.74 -3.99
CA ILE A 26 8.41 -28.06 -3.86
C ILE A 26 9.93 -27.93 -3.85
N PHE A 27 10.50 -27.16 -4.78
CA PHE A 27 11.95 -26.96 -4.86
C PHE A 27 12.56 -26.33 -3.60
N ASN A 28 11.78 -25.52 -2.86
CA ASN A 28 12.20 -24.87 -1.63
C ASN A 28 11.69 -25.59 -0.36
N ASP A 29 11.29 -26.86 -0.47
CA ASP A 29 10.82 -27.70 0.64
C ASP A 29 9.68 -27.07 1.46
N MET A 30 8.85 -26.23 0.83
CA MET A 30 7.68 -25.62 1.47
C MET A 30 6.44 -26.52 1.43
N VAL A 31 6.42 -27.45 0.47
CA VAL A 31 5.35 -28.43 0.19
C VAL A 31 6.03 -29.67 -0.37
N ASP A 32 5.60 -30.87 0.03
CA ASP A 32 6.14 -32.12 -0.50
C ASP A 32 5.58 -32.41 -1.91
N ALA A 33 6.30 -33.18 -2.72
CA ALA A 33 5.85 -33.52 -4.07
C ALA A 33 4.58 -34.40 -4.07
N GLU A 34 4.35 -35.11 -2.98
CA GLU A 34 3.21 -35.98 -2.75
C GLU A 34 2.01 -35.28 -2.09
N ASP A 35 2.16 -34.02 -1.66
CA ASP A 35 1.09 -33.28 -1.01
C ASP A 35 -0.10 -33.04 -1.96
N GLU A 36 -1.31 -33.24 -1.44
CA GLU A 36 -2.54 -33.06 -2.19
C GLU A 36 -2.99 -31.59 -2.20
N ILE A 37 -2.83 -30.91 -3.34
CA ILE A 37 -3.34 -29.54 -3.53
C ILE A 37 -4.85 -29.59 -3.75
N VAL A 38 -5.61 -29.24 -2.71
CA VAL A 38 -7.09 -29.26 -2.73
C VAL A 38 -7.74 -27.95 -3.16
N SER A 39 -6.99 -26.85 -3.26
CA SER A 39 -7.52 -25.55 -3.68
C SER A 39 -6.43 -24.65 -4.25
N ILE A 40 -6.76 -23.94 -5.33
CA ILE A 40 -5.89 -22.94 -5.97
C ILE A 40 -6.68 -21.64 -6.12
N TYR A 41 -6.05 -20.54 -5.76
CA TYR A 41 -6.55 -19.18 -6.00
C TYR A 41 -5.46 -18.35 -6.67
N SER A 42 -5.83 -17.67 -7.75
CA SER A 42 -4.95 -16.73 -8.46
C SER A 42 -5.73 -15.47 -8.79
N ARG A 43 -5.13 -14.32 -8.49
CA ARG A 43 -5.69 -13.01 -8.82
C ARG A 43 -4.57 -12.03 -9.11
N ARG A 44 -4.70 -11.33 -10.23
CA ARG A 44 -3.84 -10.21 -10.60
C ARG A 44 -4.42 -8.91 -10.06
N PHE A 45 -3.57 -8.13 -9.40
CA PHE A 45 -3.84 -6.75 -9.05
C PHE A 45 -2.94 -5.87 -9.90
N ASP A 46 -3.54 -5.03 -10.75
CA ASP A 46 -2.79 -4.19 -11.68
C ASP A 46 -1.89 -3.19 -10.94
N HIS A 47 -2.45 -2.55 -9.91
CA HIS A 47 -1.73 -1.66 -9.01
C HIS A 47 -1.45 -2.41 -7.70
N GLY A 48 -0.24 -2.97 -7.58
CA GLY A 48 0.20 -3.72 -6.39
C GLY A 48 1.02 -2.87 -5.41
N TYR A 49 2.09 -2.24 -5.88
CA TYR A 49 3.01 -1.45 -5.07
C TYR A 49 3.26 -0.06 -5.69
N PRO A 50 3.09 1.05 -4.94
CA PRO A 50 3.56 2.35 -5.37
C PRO A 50 5.09 2.41 -5.23
N THR A 51 5.81 2.19 -6.33
CA THR A 51 7.28 2.10 -6.31
C THR A 51 7.91 3.43 -5.86
N PRO A 52 8.80 3.43 -4.83
CA PRO A 52 9.55 4.61 -4.43
C PRO A 52 10.73 4.88 -5.38
N SER A 53 10.42 5.28 -6.62
CA SER A 53 11.46 5.64 -7.60
C SER A 53 12.16 6.95 -7.23
N LEU A 54 13.33 7.22 -7.83
CA LEU A 54 14.09 8.44 -7.58
C LEU A 54 13.31 9.71 -7.97
N GLU A 55 12.42 9.59 -8.94
CA GLU A 55 11.62 10.67 -9.52
C GLU A 55 10.30 10.90 -8.78
N ARG A 56 9.90 9.97 -7.89
CA ARG A 56 8.60 9.97 -7.21
C ARG A 56 8.30 11.31 -6.56
N ASP A 57 9.20 11.80 -5.71
CA ASP A 57 8.93 12.98 -4.87
C ASP A 57 8.77 14.24 -5.71
N ALA A 58 9.54 14.37 -6.80
CA ALA A 58 9.40 15.48 -7.73
C ALA A 58 8.03 15.46 -8.42
N ALA A 59 7.58 14.30 -8.89
CA ALA A 59 6.26 14.16 -9.52
C ALA A 59 5.11 14.46 -8.53
N LEU A 60 5.22 13.99 -7.29
CA LEU A 60 4.20 14.24 -6.25
C LEU A 60 4.17 15.70 -5.79
N ALA A 61 5.32 16.38 -5.74
CA ALA A 61 5.41 17.79 -5.41
C ALA A 61 4.72 18.70 -6.46
N GLU A 62 4.51 18.21 -7.68
CA GLU A 62 3.71 18.89 -8.70
C GLU A 62 2.24 18.45 -8.64
N ALA A 63 1.99 17.13 -8.63
CA ALA A 63 0.66 16.57 -8.78
C ALA A 63 -0.25 16.83 -7.57
N LEU A 64 0.26 16.63 -6.34
CA LEU A 64 -0.58 16.79 -5.15
C LEU A 64 -1.01 18.24 -4.96
N PRO A 65 -0.12 19.27 -4.97
CA PRO A 65 -0.56 20.66 -4.85
C PRO A 65 -1.48 21.10 -5.99
N HIS A 66 -1.28 20.59 -7.21
CA HIS A 66 -2.17 20.88 -8.32
C HIS A 66 -3.62 20.42 -8.05
N LEU A 67 -3.79 19.22 -7.48
CA LEU A 67 -5.09 18.69 -7.09
C LEU A 67 -5.65 19.45 -5.87
N GLU A 68 -4.81 19.76 -4.88
CA GLU A 68 -5.23 20.51 -3.69
C GLU A 68 -5.76 21.90 -4.04
N ASN A 69 -5.15 22.60 -5.02
CA ASN A 69 -5.64 23.89 -5.54
C ASN A 69 -7.03 23.80 -6.23
N LYS A 70 -7.57 22.59 -6.40
CA LYS A 70 -8.90 22.30 -6.94
C LYS A 70 -9.81 21.64 -5.91
N ASP A 71 -9.48 21.77 -4.62
CA ASP A 71 -10.19 21.16 -3.50
C ASP A 71 -10.22 19.61 -3.55
N ILE A 72 -9.20 18.98 -4.14
CA ILE A 72 -9.06 17.53 -4.22
C ILE A 72 -7.89 17.07 -3.35
N LEU A 73 -8.19 16.40 -2.23
CA LEU A 73 -7.18 15.73 -1.40
C LEU A 73 -6.99 14.27 -1.86
N SER A 74 -6.02 14.02 -2.73
CA SER A 74 -5.67 12.67 -3.17
C SER A 74 -4.83 11.93 -2.12
N ARG A 75 -5.34 10.82 -1.56
CA ARG A 75 -4.77 10.11 -0.40
C ARG A 75 -4.83 8.59 -0.53
N GLY A 76 -4.12 7.90 0.34
CA GLY A 76 -4.06 6.44 0.42
C GLY A 76 -2.94 5.84 -0.44
N ARG A 77 -2.87 4.51 -0.48
CA ARG A 77 -1.76 3.75 -1.10
C ARG A 77 -1.38 4.22 -2.51
N PHE A 78 -2.37 4.42 -3.38
CA PHE A 78 -2.14 4.90 -4.75
C PHE A 78 -2.60 6.33 -5.00
N GLY A 79 -3.31 6.95 -4.04
CA GLY A 79 -3.68 8.37 -4.17
C GLY A 79 -2.54 9.30 -3.78
N ALA A 80 -1.80 8.98 -2.72
CA ALA A 80 -0.59 9.69 -2.31
C ALA A 80 0.69 9.08 -2.90
N TRP A 81 0.67 7.80 -3.28
CA TRP A 81 1.82 7.07 -3.85
C TRP A 81 3.06 6.97 -2.93
N THR A 82 2.89 7.19 -1.63
CA THR A 82 3.98 7.18 -0.64
C THR A 82 3.99 5.84 0.09
N TYR A 83 4.80 4.88 -0.38
CA TYR A 83 4.82 3.49 0.12
C TYR A 83 5.02 3.39 1.64
N GLU A 84 5.94 4.18 2.18
CA GLU A 84 6.33 4.26 3.58
C GLU A 84 5.19 4.65 4.54
N VAL A 85 4.07 5.16 4.01
CA VAL A 85 2.82 5.44 4.73
C VAL A 85 1.61 4.91 3.96
N SER A 86 1.72 3.70 3.41
CA SER A 86 0.67 3.08 2.57
C SER A 86 0.06 1.78 3.12
N ASN A 87 0.42 1.38 4.33
CA ASN A 87 -0.22 0.24 5.01
C ASN A 87 -1.69 0.56 5.35
N GLN A 88 -2.40 -0.42 5.90
CA GLN A 88 -3.82 -0.29 6.22
C GLN A 88 -4.09 0.84 7.22
N ASP A 89 -3.33 0.89 8.31
CA ASP A 89 -3.38 1.92 9.34
C ASP A 89 -3.03 3.30 8.78
N HIS A 90 -1.96 3.41 7.99
CA HIS A 90 -1.59 4.68 7.36
C HIS A 90 -2.65 5.17 6.38
N SER A 91 -3.14 4.30 5.50
CA SER A 91 -4.17 4.67 4.51
C SER A 91 -5.46 5.10 5.20
N TYR A 92 -5.84 4.42 6.28
CA TYR A 92 -6.97 4.81 7.11
C TYR A 92 -6.74 6.19 7.73
N MET A 93 -5.58 6.41 8.34
CA MET A 93 -5.25 7.67 9.01
C MET A 93 -5.08 8.83 8.03
N GLN A 94 -4.61 8.61 6.80
CA GLN A 94 -4.61 9.66 5.77
C GLN A 94 -6.04 10.12 5.44
N GLY A 95 -7.02 9.22 5.41
CA GLY A 95 -8.42 9.59 5.23
C GLY A 95 -8.96 10.39 6.43
N VAL A 96 -8.67 9.94 7.64
CA VAL A 96 -9.06 10.65 8.88
C VAL A 96 -8.44 12.04 8.96
N GLU A 97 -7.14 12.16 8.70
CA GLU A 97 -6.41 13.43 8.77
C GLU A 97 -6.80 14.38 7.64
N ALA A 98 -7.10 13.88 6.44
CA ALA A 98 -7.63 14.70 5.35
C ALA A 98 -8.98 15.33 5.73
N VAL A 99 -9.88 14.57 6.37
CA VAL A 99 -11.16 15.10 6.87
C VAL A 99 -10.92 16.13 7.99
N ASP A 100 -10.01 15.87 8.91
CA ASP A 100 -9.70 16.83 9.99
C ASP A 100 -9.03 18.11 9.46
N ARG A 101 -8.24 18.03 8.37
CA ARG A 101 -7.72 19.20 7.65
C ARG A 101 -8.85 20.03 7.07
N ILE A 102 -9.79 19.39 6.37
CA ILE A 102 -10.96 20.07 5.78
C ILE A 102 -11.79 20.74 6.89
N HIS A 103 -12.07 20.02 7.98
CA HIS A 103 -13.01 20.48 9.00
C HIS A 103 -12.42 21.48 9.99
N SER A 104 -11.18 21.25 10.43
CA SER A 104 -10.57 21.96 11.58
C SER A 104 -9.20 22.59 11.27
N GLY A 105 -8.68 22.43 10.05
CA GLY A 105 -7.35 22.90 9.68
C GLY A 105 -6.22 22.08 10.32
N ALA A 106 -6.49 20.86 10.77
CA ALA A 106 -5.48 19.97 11.34
C ALA A 106 -4.38 19.62 10.32
N VAL A 107 -3.19 19.31 10.83
CA VAL A 107 -2.05 18.88 10.03
C VAL A 107 -2.21 17.41 9.62
N GLU A 108 -1.92 17.10 8.36
CA GLU A 108 -1.85 15.73 7.85
C GLU A 108 -0.48 15.11 8.14
N LEU A 109 -0.31 14.65 9.38
CA LEU A 109 0.95 14.10 9.88
C LEU A 109 1.39 12.85 9.12
N THR A 110 0.47 11.96 8.80
CA THR A 110 0.76 10.68 8.13
C THR A 110 1.33 10.93 6.74
N LEU A 111 0.77 11.87 5.97
CA LEU A 111 1.27 12.20 4.64
C LEU A 111 2.54 13.08 4.70
N GLY A 112 2.52 14.12 5.54
CA GLY A 112 3.58 15.13 5.56
C GLY A 112 4.84 14.72 6.31
N TYR A 113 4.74 13.78 7.28
CA TYR A 113 5.84 13.41 8.17
C TYR A 113 5.90 11.89 8.43
N PRO A 114 6.19 11.05 7.40
CA PRO A 114 6.31 9.60 7.55
C PRO A 114 7.18 9.14 8.72
N ASP A 115 8.35 9.75 8.89
CA ASP A 115 9.28 9.41 9.97
C ASP A 115 8.71 9.68 11.37
N LEU A 116 7.91 10.73 11.52
CA LEU A 116 7.32 11.09 12.80
C LEU A 116 6.25 10.09 13.21
N VAL A 117 5.33 9.75 12.29
CA VAL A 117 4.21 8.85 12.59
C VAL A 117 4.66 7.41 12.79
N ASN A 118 5.70 6.98 12.08
CA ASN A 118 6.24 5.61 12.15
C ASN A 118 7.07 5.33 13.40
N ARG A 119 7.61 6.36 14.07
CA ARG A 119 8.52 6.20 15.23
C ARG A 119 7.83 6.41 16.58
N ARG A 120 6.51 6.62 16.59
CA ARG A 120 5.76 6.87 17.82
C ARG A 120 4.38 6.22 17.79
N VAL A 121 3.81 6.03 18.97
CA VAL A 121 2.39 5.69 19.11
C VAL A 121 1.58 6.98 19.06
N ASN A 122 0.71 7.11 18.05
CA ASN A 122 -0.18 8.26 17.89
C ASN A 122 -1.47 8.01 18.70
N SER A 123 -1.59 8.62 19.88
CA SER A 123 -2.64 8.29 20.87
C SER A 123 -3.59 9.45 21.20
N GLU A 124 -3.35 10.61 20.58
CA GLU A 124 -4.08 11.85 20.84
C GLU A 124 -5.49 11.83 20.23
N ARG A 125 -5.65 11.33 19.00
CA ARG A 125 -6.97 11.17 18.36
C ARG A 125 -7.63 9.87 18.83
N ARG A 126 -8.88 9.95 19.27
CA ARG A 126 -9.63 8.82 19.82
C ARG A 126 -11.07 8.81 19.31
N LEU A 127 -11.64 7.62 19.10
CA LEU A 127 -13.07 7.44 18.94
C LEU A 127 -13.71 7.35 20.34
N PRO A 128 -14.58 8.29 20.74
CA PRO A 128 -15.21 8.24 22.05
C PRO A 128 -16.03 6.96 22.23
N GLY A 129 -15.98 6.36 23.42
CA GLY A 129 -16.75 5.15 23.76
C GLY A 129 -16.13 3.83 23.30
N PHE A 130 -14.95 3.85 22.66
CA PHE A 130 -14.17 2.65 22.37
C PHE A 130 -13.15 2.41 23.49
N SER A 131 -13.47 1.52 24.43
CA SER A 131 -12.51 0.96 25.40
C SER A 131 -11.98 -0.35 24.83
N GLY A 132 -10.80 -0.30 24.21
CA GLY A 132 -10.02 -1.48 23.84
C GLY A 132 -9.32 -2.11 25.04
#